data_AF-A0A8S2LY98-F1
#
_entry.id   AF-A0A8S2LY98-F1
#
_cell.length_a   1.000
_cell.length_b   1.000
_cell.length_c   1.000
_cell.angle_alpha   90.00
_cell.angle_beta   90.00
_cell.angle_gamma   90.00
#
_symmetry.space_group_name_H-M   'P 1'
#
loop_
_entity.id
_entity.type
_entity.pdbx_description
1 polymer ?
#
loop_
_entity_poly.entity_id
_entity_poly.type
_entity_poly.pdbx_seq_one_letter_code
_entity_poly.pdbx_strand_id
1 'polypeptide(L)'
;MVKKLKLPRTTAVRHHGEYEWQDPKSEDEVVHITFINKDGKHVPLRGKVGDNLLYLGHRYGVEIEGACEASLACSTCHIYVKEEYLDKLPEPKEEEEDQLDLAAFLKDNSRL
;
A
#
# COMPACT_ATOMS: atom_id res chain seq x y z
N MET A 1 -33.57 -9.08 37.35
CA MET A 1 -32.77 -8.14 36.54
C MET A 1 -31.70 -8.93 35.80
N VAL A 2 -31.94 -9.26 34.53
CA VAL A 2 -31.01 -10.06 33.71
C VAL A 2 -29.90 -9.14 33.21
N LYS A 3 -28.66 -9.37 33.64
CA LYS A 3 -27.48 -8.67 33.13
C LYS A 3 -27.34 -9.00 31.64
N LYS A 4 -27.58 -8.02 30.76
CA LYS A 4 -27.25 -8.14 29.33
C LYS A 4 -25.76 -8.33 29.20
N LEU A 5 -25.34 -9.55 28.90
CA LEU A 5 -23.97 -9.89 28.55
C LEU A 5 -23.62 -9.12 27.26
N LYS A 6 -22.70 -8.15 27.35
CA LYS A 6 -22.15 -7.47 26.16
C LYS A 6 -21.31 -8.52 25.42
N LEU A 7 -21.82 -9.02 24.31
CA LEU A 7 -21.07 -9.88 23.41
C LEU A 7 -19.84 -9.10 22.90
N PRO A 8 -18.65 -9.73 22.82
CA PRO A 8 -17.48 -9.10 22.22
C PRO A 8 -17.80 -8.75 20.76
N ARG A 9 -17.47 -7.52 20.34
CA ARG A 9 -17.57 -7.10 18.94
C ARG A 9 -16.64 -7.98 18.12
N THR A 10 -17.16 -8.99 17.45
CA THR A 10 -16.45 -9.65 16.36
C THR A 10 -16.25 -8.59 15.27
N THR A 11 -15.00 -8.41 14.83
CA THR A 11 -14.71 -7.64 13.62
C THR A 11 -15.52 -8.24 12.49
N ALA A 12 -16.31 -7.43 11.78
CA ALA A 12 -17.05 -7.90 10.62
C ALA A 12 -16.07 -8.58 9.63
N VAL A 13 -16.45 -9.75 9.13
CA VAL A 13 -15.69 -10.44 8.08
C VAL A 13 -15.60 -9.47 6.89
N ARG A 14 -14.37 -9.16 6.47
CA ARG A 14 -14.13 -8.33 5.30
C ARG A 14 -13.94 -9.24 4.10
N HIS A 15 -14.57 -8.91 2.98
CA HIS A 15 -14.25 -9.54 1.70
C HIS A 15 -12.89 -9.05 1.20
N HIS A 16 -12.23 -9.87 0.37
CA HIS A 16 -10.95 -9.52 -0.23
C HIS A 16 -11.06 -8.18 -0.99
N GLY A 17 -10.11 -7.27 -0.77
CA GLY A 17 -10.10 -5.93 -1.37
C GLY A 17 -10.92 -4.85 -0.64
N GLU A 18 -11.85 -5.19 0.25
CA GLU A 18 -12.67 -4.18 0.95
C GLU A 18 -11.86 -3.27 1.88
N TYR A 19 -10.68 -3.72 2.32
CA TYR A 19 -9.82 -2.93 3.21
C TYR A 19 -9.32 -1.64 2.54
N GLU A 20 -8.94 -1.75 1.27
CA GLU A 20 -8.27 -0.69 0.51
C GLU A 20 -9.21 0.49 0.19
N TRP A 21 -10.52 0.22 0.17
CA TRP A 21 -11.55 1.21 -0.11
C TRP A 21 -12.16 1.86 1.14
N GLN A 22 -11.70 1.49 2.34
CA GLN A 22 -12.17 2.10 3.57
C GLN A 22 -11.49 3.44 3.83
N ASP A 23 -12.28 4.44 4.21
CA ASP A 23 -11.76 5.69 4.76
C ASP A 23 -11.11 5.49 6.14
N PRO A 24 -10.12 6.32 6.51
CA PRO A 24 -9.60 6.40 7.88
C PRO A 24 -10.74 6.65 8.87
N LYS A 25 -10.73 5.98 10.03
CA LYS A 25 -11.80 6.13 11.03
C LYS A 25 -11.62 7.35 11.92
N SER A 26 -10.39 7.83 12.03
CA SER A 26 -10.00 9.03 12.75
C SER A 26 -8.79 9.68 12.08
N GLU A 27 -8.54 10.95 12.40
CA GLU A 27 -7.36 11.67 11.89
C GLU A 27 -6.03 11.07 12.37
N ASP A 28 -6.02 10.38 13.51
CA ASP A 28 -4.83 9.70 14.03
C ASP A 28 -4.38 8.48 13.18
N GLU A 29 -5.28 7.93 12.35
CA GLU A 29 -4.95 6.86 11.40
C GLU A 29 -4.38 7.40 10.08
N VAL A 30 -4.50 8.71 9.83
CA VAL A 30 -4.14 9.32 8.54
C VAL A 30 -2.63 9.43 8.39
N VAL A 31 -2.16 8.96 7.25
CA VAL A 31 -0.79 9.17 6.77
C VAL A 31 -0.83 9.96 5.45
N HIS A 32 0.14 10.85 5.28
CA HIS A 32 0.29 11.64 4.06
C HIS A 32 1.36 10.99 3.18
N ILE A 33 0.99 10.65 1.95
CA ILE A 33 1.88 10.06 0.95
C ILE A 33 2.00 11.04 -0.20
N THR A 34 3.18 11.19 -0.80
CA THR A 34 3.34 11.93 -2.06
C THR A 34 3.89 11.00 -3.12
N PHE A 35 3.09 10.72 -4.14
CA PHE A 35 3.59 10.04 -5.34
C PHE A 35 4.29 11.07 -6.23
N ILE A 36 5.40 10.66 -6.83
CA ILE A 36 6.09 11.43 -7.85
C ILE A 36 5.96 10.62 -9.14
N ASN A 37 5.24 11.16 -10.12
CA ASN A 37 5.03 10.46 -11.39
C ASN A 37 6.28 10.55 -12.29
N LYS A 38 6.24 9.89 -13.45
CA LYS A 38 7.34 9.88 -14.42
C LYS A 38 7.71 11.27 -14.97
N ASP A 39 6.78 12.22 -14.93
CA ASP A 39 6.99 13.62 -15.33
C ASP A 39 7.54 14.51 -14.19
N GLY A 40 7.76 13.93 -13.00
CA GLY A 40 8.19 14.66 -11.80
C GLY A 40 7.06 15.42 -11.09
N LYS A 41 5.79 15.24 -11.49
CA LYS A 41 4.64 15.83 -10.81
C LYS A 41 4.43 15.16 -9.46
N HIS A 42 4.33 15.98 -8.42
CA HIS A 42 3.98 15.55 -7.08
C HIS A 42 2.46 15.44 -6.93
N VAL A 43 2.00 14.29 -6.47
CA VAL A 43 0.58 13.97 -6.24
C VAL A 43 0.41 13.66 -4.74
N PRO A 44 -0.01 14.65 -3.93
CA PRO A 44 -0.22 14.45 -2.50
C PRO A 44 -1.52 13.67 -2.26
N LEU A 45 -1.42 12.57 -1.51
CA LEU A 45 -2.51 11.66 -1.18
C LEU A 45 -2.71 11.55 0.34
N ARG A 46 -3.95 11.28 0.75
CA ARG A 46 -4.30 10.91 2.12
C ARG A 46 -4.61 9.41 2.15
N GLY A 47 -3.82 8.65 2.88
CA GLY A 47 -4.04 7.22 3.16
C GLY A 47 -4.27 6.98 4.65
N LYS A 48 -4.42 5.71 5.02
CA LYS A 48 -4.42 5.25 6.42
C LYS A 48 -3.29 4.27 6.68
N VAL A 49 -2.87 4.17 7.94
CA VAL A 49 -1.93 3.14 8.37
C VAL A 49 -2.42 1.76 7.92
N GLY A 50 -1.52 1.03 7.25
CA GLY A 50 -1.79 -0.30 6.72
C GLY A 50 -2.37 -0.34 5.30
N ASP A 51 -2.67 0.80 4.67
CA ASP A 51 -3.01 0.83 3.23
C ASP A 51 -1.88 0.24 2.38
N ASN A 52 -2.25 -0.46 1.32
CA ASN A 52 -1.32 -0.86 0.29
C ASN A 52 -1.18 0.28 -0.75
N LEU A 53 0.06 0.66 -1.06
CA LEU A 53 0.35 1.80 -1.93
C LEU A 53 -0.16 1.63 -3.36
N LEU A 54 -0.24 0.39 -3.88
CA LEU A 54 -0.81 0.10 -5.21
C LEU A 54 -2.27 0.54 -5.26
N TYR A 55 -3.09 0.02 -4.34
CA TYR A 55 -4.52 0.32 -4.33
C TYR A 55 -4.81 1.76 -3.91
N LEU A 56 -4.00 2.33 -3.01
CA LEU A 56 -4.08 3.76 -2.70
C LEU A 56 -3.82 4.61 -3.94
N GLY A 57 -2.80 4.26 -4.73
CA GLY A 57 -2.51 4.90 -6.01
C GLY A 57 -3.71 4.83 -6.96
N HIS A 58 -4.25 3.63 -7.19
CA HIS A 58 -5.45 3.41 -8.03
C HIS A 58 -6.65 4.24 -7.56
N ARG A 59 -6.92 4.25 -6.25
CA ARG A 59 -8.04 5.00 -5.65
C ARG A 59 -7.99 6.50 -5.96
N TYR A 60 -6.79 7.06 -6.06
CA TYR A 60 -6.58 8.48 -6.35
C TYR A 60 -6.13 8.75 -7.79
N GLY A 61 -6.19 7.75 -8.68
CA GLY A 61 -5.87 7.91 -10.11
C GLY A 61 -4.38 8.12 -10.40
N VAL A 62 -3.50 7.64 -9.53
CA VAL A 62 -2.07 7.53 -9.86
C VAL A 62 -1.88 6.41 -10.87
N GLU A 63 -1.12 6.68 -11.92
CA GLU A 63 -0.81 5.72 -12.96
C GLU A 63 0.24 4.71 -12.48
N ILE A 64 -0.25 3.64 -11.87
CA ILE A 64 0.51 2.45 -11.48
C ILE A 64 -0.25 1.23 -12.02
N GLU A 65 0.42 0.31 -12.69
CA GLU A 65 -0.25 -0.75 -13.44
C GLU A 65 -0.78 -1.84 -12.51
N GLY A 66 0.10 -2.54 -11.80
CA GLY A 66 -0.31 -3.54 -10.81
C GLY A 66 -1.10 -4.72 -11.38
N ALA A 67 -0.66 -5.27 -12.51
CA ALA A 67 -1.35 -6.31 -13.28
C ALA A 67 -1.72 -7.58 -12.48
N CYS A 68 -0.95 -7.92 -11.44
CA CYS A 68 -1.20 -9.09 -10.59
C CYS A 68 -2.04 -8.79 -9.33
N GLU A 69 -2.55 -7.56 -9.17
CA GLU A 69 -3.38 -7.17 -8.01
C GLU A 69 -2.67 -7.45 -6.67
N ALA A 70 -1.41 -7.01 -6.55
CA ALA A 70 -0.57 -7.20 -5.35
C ALA A 70 -0.38 -8.66 -4.89
N SER A 71 -0.52 -9.64 -5.80
CA SER A 71 -0.26 -11.07 -5.51
C SER A 71 1.21 -11.48 -5.62
N LEU A 72 2.13 -10.52 -5.79
CA LEU A 72 3.57 -10.76 -5.98
C LEU A 72 3.91 -11.64 -7.20
N ALA A 73 3.08 -11.60 -8.24
CA ALA A 73 3.27 -12.38 -9.46
C ALA A 73 3.73 -11.54 -10.69
N CYS A 74 3.99 -10.25 -10.50
CA CYS A 74 4.58 -9.36 -11.51
C CYS A 74 5.40 -8.25 -10.83
N SER A 75 6.04 -7.39 -11.62
CA SER A 75 6.80 -6.20 -11.15
C SER A 75 6.20 -4.87 -11.61
N THR A 76 4.96 -4.89 -12.11
CA THR A 76 4.31 -3.70 -12.71
C THR A 76 3.82 -2.67 -11.69
N CYS A 77 3.91 -2.97 -10.39
CA CYS A 77 3.69 -2.03 -9.28
C CYS A 77 5.00 -1.43 -8.73
N HIS A 78 6.14 -1.68 -9.40
CA HIS A 78 7.44 -1.18 -9.00
C HIS A 78 7.46 0.34 -8.79
N ILE A 79 7.96 0.75 -7.62
CA ILE A 79 8.17 2.14 -7.25
C ILE A 79 9.58 2.35 -6.66
N TYR A 80 10.03 3.60 -6.66
CA TYR A 80 11.21 4.02 -5.92
C TYR A 80 10.79 4.66 -4.59
N VAL A 81 11.33 4.15 -3.48
CA VAL A 81 11.13 4.72 -2.15
C VAL A 81 12.22 5.76 -1.89
N LYS A 82 11.85 6.93 -1.37
CA LYS A 82 12.85 7.96 -1.03
C LYS A 82 13.74 7.46 0.11
N GLU A 83 15.05 7.70 0.02
CA GLU A 83 16.08 7.16 0.94
C GLU A 83 15.73 7.33 2.42
N GLU A 84 15.17 8.48 2.82
CA GLU A 84 14.76 8.78 4.20
C GLU A 84 13.68 7.84 4.79
N TYR A 85 13.05 7.02 3.95
CA TYR A 85 12.08 6.00 4.33
C TYR A 85 12.56 4.58 4.07
N LEU A 86 13.59 4.39 3.23
CA LEU A 86 14.03 3.05 2.83
C LEU A 86 14.52 2.25 4.04
N ASP A 87 15.37 2.85 4.88
CA ASP A 87 15.91 2.23 6.11
C ASP A 87 14.84 1.94 7.18
N LYS A 88 13.61 2.45 7.00
CA LYS A 88 12.48 2.20 7.91
C LYS A 88 11.63 1.03 7.45
N LEU A 89 11.80 0.58 6.21
CA LEU A 89 11.15 -0.61 5.70
C LEU A 89 11.96 -1.85 6.10
N PRO A 90 11.31 -3.01 6.28
CA PRO A 90 12.05 -4.26 6.32
C PRO A 90 12.76 -4.47 4.97
N GLU A 91 13.89 -5.16 5.01
CA GLU A 91 14.55 -5.69 3.81
C GLU A 91 13.53 -6.43 2.94
N PRO A 92 13.64 -6.33 1.60
CA PRO A 92 12.80 -7.11 0.71
C PRO A 92 12.99 -8.60 1.00
N LYS A 93 11.91 -9.36 0.82
CA LYS A 93 11.99 -10.82 0.92
C LYS A 93 12.51 -11.37 -0.40
N GLU A 94 13.08 -12.57 -0.39
CA GLU A 94 13.53 -13.28 -1.60
C GLU A 94 12.47 -13.29 -2.71
N GLU A 95 11.21 -13.58 -2.38
CA GLU A 95 10.10 -13.56 -3.36
C GLU A 95 9.87 -12.16 -3.98
N GLU A 96 10.13 -11.08 -3.25
CA GLU A 96 10.06 -9.71 -3.77
C GLU A 96 11.28 -9.41 -4.65
N GLU A 97 12.47 -9.84 -4.24
CA GLU A 97 13.72 -9.69 -4.99
C GLU A 97 13.64 -10.40 -6.35
N ASP A 98 13.14 -11.64 -6.37
CA ASP A 98 12.93 -12.43 -7.61
C ASP A 98 12.05 -11.68 -8.61
N GLN A 99 11.04 -10.95 -8.13
CA GLN A 99 10.17 -10.16 -8.98
C GLN A 99 10.81 -8.83 -9.38
N LEU A 100 11.59 -8.20 -8.48
CA LEU A 100 12.34 -6.97 -8.76
C LEU A 100 13.43 -7.19 -9.81
N ASP A 101 14.02 -8.38 -9.92
CA ASP A 101 14.98 -8.74 -10.98
C ASP A 101 14.38 -8.61 -12.40
N LEU A 102 13.05 -8.70 -12.51
CA LEU A 102 12.31 -8.53 -13.75
C LEU A 102 11.85 -7.07 -13.97
N ALA A 103 12.09 -6.16 -13.03
CA ALA A 103 11.65 -4.78 -13.10
C ALA A 103 12.49 -3.94 -14.08
N ALA A 104 11.83 -3.07 -14.82
CA ALA A 104 12.52 -2.13 -15.71
C ALA A 104 13.21 -1.02 -14.88
N PHE A 105 14.46 -0.71 -15.21
CA PHE A 105 15.24 0.37 -14.55
C PHE A 105 15.41 0.18 -13.03
N LEU A 106 15.62 -1.05 -12.57
CA LEU A 106 15.86 -1.37 -11.16
C LEU A 106 16.96 -0.49 -10.52
N LYS A 107 16.73 -0.08 -9.27
CA LYS A 107 17.63 0.71 -8.41
C LYS A 107 17.62 0.18 -6.98
N ASP A 108 18.62 0.54 -6.20
CA ASP A 108 18.79 0.12 -4.79
C ASP A 108 17.60 0.50 -3.88
N ASN A 109 16.83 1.53 -4.25
CA ASN A 109 15.65 1.97 -3.50
C ASN A 109 14.32 1.49 -4.11
N SER A 110 14.36 0.45 -4.92
CA SER A 110 13.19 -0.15 -5.57
C SER A 110 12.40 -1.05 -4.63
N ARG A 111 11.08 -0.99 -4.68
CA ARG A 111 10.16 -1.84 -3.89
C ARG A 111 8.92 -2.21 -4.71
N LEU A 112 8.25 -3.30 -4.31
CA LEU A 112 6.93 -3.72 -4.79
C LEU A 112 5.83 -3.49 -3.76
#